data_AF-A0A9P6VET4-F1
#
_entry.id   AF-A0A9P6VET4-F1
#
_cell.length_a   1.000
_cell.length_b   1.000
_cell.length_c   1.000
_cell.angle_alpha   90.00
_cell.angle_beta   90.00
_cell.angle_gamma   90.00
#
_symmetry.space_group_name_H-M   'P 1'
#
loop_
_entity.id
_entity.type
_entity.pdbx_description
1 polymer ?
#
loop_
_entity_poly.entity_id
_entity_poly.type
_entity_poly.pdbx_seq_one_letter_code
_entity_poly.pdbx_strand_id
1 'polypeptide(L)'
;MTGDSTKEYFNSLRTPPSTYSRHVRYTLYEFPTLLDSSSISSEGWTQIAKTIENNYTLFDGFVVLHGTDSLAYTSSALSFMLSHLGKPVILTGSQASIFALQSDAVDNLLGSLIIAGTFMIPEVCLFFHHNLYRGNRTTKVSASSFDAFASPNCEPLAKISAMGADVNWNLIRRPKSLAKFNIQTNLDTAHVACLRIFPGIKPEMIDGVLRVPGLRGLILETFGAGNAPSGPDNILTNIIIDAVSRGIVIVNVSQCQSGSVSPLYAPATVLGNAGVVFGHDLTTEAALTKLSFLLAVQAVEYDDLVHQMQISIRGEMTEIHGTQFSHPSSDLPSLTPAQAAFTALGYTITTGDLDAMTQILDSDSSLLGAKDYAENTALHVAVVGPDPVILRELLKRGASVHVRNRAGNSPLFLAQQLGATEHERILREAGAHLHIEETEVKSP
;
A
#
# COMPACT_ATOMS: atom_id res chain seq x y z
N MET A 1 29.99 18.71 -5.59
CA MET A 1 29.01 19.77 -5.27
C MET A 1 28.02 19.84 -6.42
N THR A 2 26.98 19.03 -6.37
CA THR A 2 25.87 18.96 -7.33
C THR A 2 24.62 19.00 -6.47
N GLY A 3 23.76 20.00 -6.65
CA GLY A 3 22.66 20.29 -5.74
C GLY A 3 21.58 19.22 -5.74
N ASP A 4 21.28 18.67 -4.57
CA ASP A 4 20.23 17.67 -4.29
C ASP A 4 18.80 18.25 -4.32
N SER A 5 18.49 19.17 -5.22
CA SER A 5 17.11 19.65 -5.39
C SER A 5 16.54 19.16 -6.72
N THR A 6 15.75 18.08 -6.68
CA THR A 6 14.87 17.64 -7.78
C THR A 6 13.75 18.64 -8.11
N LYS A 7 13.90 19.91 -7.72
CA LYS A 7 12.99 21.02 -8.04
C LYS A 7 13.33 21.59 -9.40
N GLU A 8 13.17 20.79 -10.45
CA GLU A 8 13.17 21.29 -11.81
C GLU A 8 11.74 21.68 -12.19
N TYR A 9 11.55 22.88 -12.73
CA TYR A 9 10.25 23.34 -13.22
C TYR A 9 9.96 22.66 -14.56
N PHE A 10 9.22 21.55 -14.52
CA PHE A 10 8.81 20.85 -15.74
C PHE A 10 7.55 21.45 -16.35
N ASN A 11 7.47 21.44 -17.68
CA ASN A 11 6.25 21.77 -18.40
C ASN A 11 5.12 20.82 -17.98
N SER A 12 4.05 21.39 -17.41
CA SER A 12 2.91 20.61 -16.97
C SER A 12 1.99 20.25 -18.13
N LEU A 13 1.62 18.99 -18.22
CA LEU A 13 0.62 18.45 -19.14
C LEU A 13 -0.75 18.40 -18.47
N ARG A 14 -1.82 18.31 -19.28
CA ARG A 14 -3.20 18.26 -18.78
C ARG A 14 -4.00 17.23 -19.57
N THR A 15 -4.68 16.33 -18.86
CA THR A 15 -5.61 15.41 -19.49
C THR A 15 -6.85 16.15 -20.01
N PRO A 16 -7.58 15.59 -20.99
CA PRO A 16 -8.97 15.96 -21.24
C PRO A 16 -9.81 15.86 -19.94
N PRO A 17 -10.97 16.54 -19.88
CA PRO A 17 -11.89 16.36 -18.77
C PRO A 17 -12.26 14.89 -18.62
N SER A 18 -12.14 14.36 -17.40
CA SER A 18 -12.63 13.02 -17.07
C SER A 18 -14.16 13.02 -16.91
N THR A 19 -14.75 11.83 -16.81
CA THR A 19 -16.18 11.65 -16.45
C THR A 19 -16.53 12.26 -15.09
N TYR A 20 -15.55 12.54 -14.25
CA TYR A 20 -15.68 13.23 -12.96
C TYR A 20 -15.60 14.77 -13.07
N SER A 21 -15.65 15.31 -14.29
CA SER A 21 -15.50 16.75 -14.57
C SER A 21 -14.22 17.37 -14.00
N ARG A 22 -13.17 16.56 -13.82
CA ARG A 22 -11.84 16.97 -13.35
C ARG A 22 -10.81 16.80 -14.45
N HIS A 23 -9.82 17.69 -14.45
CA HIS A 23 -8.61 17.53 -15.26
C HIS A 23 -7.44 17.13 -14.37
N VAL A 24 -6.66 16.17 -14.81
CA VAL A 24 -5.41 15.82 -14.14
C VAL A 24 -4.30 16.64 -14.79
N ARG A 25 -3.71 17.54 -14.00
CA ARG A 25 -2.46 18.21 -14.37
C ARG A 25 -1.32 17.35 -13.87
N TYR A 26 -0.37 17.03 -14.73
CA TYR A 26 0.75 16.17 -14.38
C TYR A 26 2.04 16.67 -15.01
N THR A 27 3.14 16.22 -14.43
CA THR A 27 4.51 16.52 -14.87
C THR A 27 5.23 15.19 -15.02
N LEU A 28 6.11 15.10 -16.02
CA LEU A 28 6.98 13.94 -16.19
C LEU A 28 8.36 14.25 -15.61
N TYR A 29 8.83 13.40 -14.71
CA TYR A 29 10.22 13.38 -14.25
C TYR A 29 10.87 12.11 -14.80
N GLU A 30 11.85 12.26 -15.68
CA GLU A 30 12.61 11.15 -16.24
C GLU A 30 13.91 10.96 -15.44
N PHE A 31 14.14 9.75 -14.93
CA PHE A 31 15.39 9.46 -14.24
C PHE A 31 16.58 9.54 -15.22
N PRO A 32 17.75 10.06 -14.81
CA PRO A 32 18.92 10.20 -15.69
C PRO A 32 19.39 8.89 -16.32
N THR A 33 19.08 7.75 -15.69
CA THR A 33 19.36 6.42 -16.21
C THR A 33 18.09 5.61 -16.13
N LEU A 34 17.57 5.22 -17.30
CA LEU A 34 16.45 4.29 -17.40
C LEU A 34 16.97 2.86 -17.24
N LEU A 35 16.26 2.07 -16.43
CA LEU A 35 16.65 0.71 -16.10
C LEU A 35 15.66 -0.29 -16.68
N ASP A 36 16.20 -1.43 -17.15
CA ASP A 36 15.41 -2.64 -17.25
C ASP A 36 15.05 -3.11 -15.83
N SER A 37 13.78 -3.45 -15.60
CA SER A 37 13.29 -3.81 -14.27
C SER A 37 13.99 -5.03 -13.67
N SER A 38 14.55 -5.93 -14.48
CA SER A 38 15.37 -7.05 -14.01
C SER A 38 16.65 -6.62 -13.30
N SER A 39 17.10 -5.38 -13.52
CA SER A 39 18.32 -4.80 -12.95
C SER A 39 18.05 -3.84 -11.78
N ILE A 40 16.80 -3.70 -11.32
CA ILE A 40 16.51 -2.83 -10.19
C ILE A 40 17.09 -3.39 -8.89
N SER A 41 17.63 -2.49 -8.07
CA SER A 41 18.25 -2.80 -6.77
C SER A 41 17.62 -1.98 -5.65
N SER A 42 18.07 -2.21 -4.41
CA SER A 42 17.72 -1.39 -3.24
C SER A 42 17.98 0.11 -3.45
N GLU A 43 19.05 0.45 -4.18
CA GLU A 43 19.37 1.84 -4.51
C GLU A 43 18.32 2.44 -5.45
N GLY A 44 17.87 1.68 -6.44
CA GLY A 44 16.79 2.09 -7.35
C GLY A 44 15.48 2.35 -6.60
N TRP A 45 15.10 1.48 -5.67
CA TRP A 45 13.92 1.71 -4.81
C TRP A 45 14.08 2.93 -3.92
N THR A 46 15.28 3.14 -3.35
CA THR A 46 15.59 4.32 -2.54
C THR A 46 15.50 5.60 -3.37
N GLN A 47 15.94 5.57 -4.63
CA GLN A 47 15.83 6.71 -5.53
C GLN A 47 14.37 7.07 -5.80
N ILE A 48 13.50 6.08 -6.07
CA ILE A 48 12.06 6.31 -6.25
C ILE A 48 11.43 6.91 -4.97
N ALA A 49 11.71 6.31 -3.81
CA ALA A 49 11.15 6.77 -2.54
C ALA A 49 11.57 8.21 -2.20
N LYS A 50 12.85 8.56 -2.39
CA LYS A 50 13.35 9.93 -2.20
C LYS A 50 12.73 10.92 -3.18
N THR A 51 12.55 10.53 -4.44
CA THR A 51 11.86 11.39 -5.42
C THR A 51 10.43 11.69 -5.00
N ILE A 52 9.70 10.68 -4.49
CA ILE A 52 8.35 10.89 -3.94
C ILE A 52 8.40 11.82 -2.73
N GLU A 53 9.32 11.60 -1.79
CA GLU A 53 9.46 12.42 -0.58
C GLU A 53 9.76 13.89 -0.88
N ASN A 54 10.75 14.15 -1.74
CA ASN A 54 11.15 15.50 -2.13
C ASN A 54 10.03 16.29 -2.80
N ASN A 55 9.08 15.59 -3.43
CA ASN A 55 7.97 16.16 -4.17
C ASN A 55 6.61 15.97 -3.44
N TYR A 56 6.61 15.41 -2.23
CA TYR A 56 5.40 14.97 -1.55
C TYR A 56 4.42 16.12 -1.28
N THR A 57 4.92 17.32 -1.01
CA THR A 57 4.08 18.51 -0.77
C THR A 57 3.65 19.22 -2.03
N LEU A 58 4.21 18.89 -3.19
CA LEU A 58 3.98 19.58 -4.46
C LEU A 58 2.90 18.90 -5.32
N PHE A 59 2.64 17.60 -5.11
CA PHE A 59 1.73 16.81 -5.94
C PHE A 59 0.66 16.12 -5.09
N ASP A 60 -0.53 15.92 -5.68
CA ASP A 60 -1.65 15.21 -5.06
C ASP A 60 -1.50 13.68 -5.07
N GLY A 61 -0.67 13.15 -5.96
CA GLY A 61 -0.45 11.72 -6.17
C GLY A 61 0.72 11.47 -7.11
N PHE A 62 1.16 10.22 -7.17
CA PHE A 62 2.36 9.80 -7.91
C PHE A 62 2.03 8.64 -8.83
N VAL A 63 2.49 8.70 -10.08
CA VAL A 63 2.50 7.57 -11.01
C VAL A 63 3.95 7.23 -11.32
N VAL A 64 4.34 5.97 -11.09
CA VAL A 64 5.70 5.48 -11.33
C VAL A 64 5.65 4.53 -12.52
N LEU A 65 6.25 4.94 -13.64
CA LEU A 65 6.44 4.09 -14.80
C LEU A 65 7.60 3.14 -14.54
N HIS A 66 7.36 1.84 -14.72
CA HIS A 66 8.33 0.81 -14.36
C HIS A 66 8.18 -0.43 -15.25
N GLY A 67 9.28 -1.11 -15.55
CA GLY A 67 9.28 -2.35 -16.32
C GLY A 67 8.54 -3.48 -15.61
N THR A 68 7.96 -4.43 -16.36
CA THR A 68 7.01 -5.37 -15.76
C THR A 68 7.66 -6.52 -14.99
N ASP A 69 8.91 -6.89 -15.25
CA ASP A 69 9.51 -8.13 -14.71
C ASP A 69 9.67 -8.12 -13.19
N SER A 70 9.97 -6.96 -12.59
CA SER A 70 10.08 -6.81 -11.13
C SER A 70 9.07 -5.84 -10.55
N LEU A 71 8.02 -5.46 -11.30
CA LEU A 71 7.02 -4.47 -10.88
C LEU A 71 6.35 -4.82 -9.55
N ALA A 72 6.02 -6.09 -9.34
CA ALA A 72 5.42 -6.59 -8.10
C ALA A 72 6.38 -6.48 -6.90
N TYR A 73 7.68 -6.72 -7.12
CA TYR A 73 8.72 -6.53 -6.10
C TYR A 73 8.87 -5.06 -5.73
N THR A 74 8.98 -4.17 -6.71
CA THR A 74 9.07 -2.72 -6.46
C THR A 74 7.82 -2.19 -5.77
N SER A 75 6.63 -2.62 -6.19
CA SER A 75 5.36 -2.26 -5.55
C SER A 75 5.33 -2.71 -4.08
N SER A 76 5.83 -3.91 -3.80
CA SER A 76 5.91 -4.46 -2.44
C SER A 76 6.93 -3.68 -1.59
N ALA A 77 8.15 -3.47 -2.09
CA ALA A 77 9.20 -2.72 -1.41
C ALA A 77 8.75 -1.30 -1.04
N LEU A 78 8.21 -0.55 -2.01
CA LEU A 78 7.72 0.80 -1.76
C LEU A 78 6.57 0.82 -0.74
N SER A 79 5.71 -0.20 -0.71
CA SER A 79 4.64 -0.25 0.30
C SER A 79 5.17 -0.23 1.74
N PHE A 80 6.32 -0.86 1.99
CA PHE A 80 6.98 -0.86 3.30
C PHE A 80 7.83 0.39 3.51
N MET A 81 8.54 0.85 2.49
CA MET A 81 9.40 2.04 2.56
C MET A 81 8.61 3.33 2.81
N LEU A 82 7.41 3.45 2.25
CA LEU A 82 6.57 4.66 2.33
C LEU A 82 5.64 4.60 3.55
N SER A 83 6.11 5.13 4.68
CA SER A 83 5.38 5.12 5.95
C SER A 83 4.47 6.33 6.10
N HIS A 84 3.30 6.11 6.71
CA HIS A 84 2.24 7.13 6.85
C HIS A 84 1.86 7.79 5.52
N LEU A 85 1.86 7.00 4.45
CA LEU A 85 1.45 7.43 3.11
C LEU A 85 -0.01 7.89 3.14
N GLY A 86 -0.26 9.13 2.73
CA GLY A 86 -1.57 9.77 2.70
C GLY A 86 -2.09 10.07 1.29
N LYS A 87 -1.30 9.77 0.26
CA LYS A 87 -1.55 10.08 -1.16
C LYS A 87 -1.36 8.82 -2.02
N PRO A 88 -2.03 8.69 -3.18
CA PRO A 88 -1.85 7.54 -4.06
C PRO A 88 -0.46 7.51 -4.68
N VAL A 89 0.16 6.32 -4.66
CA VAL A 89 1.38 6.00 -5.40
C VAL A 89 1.07 4.80 -6.28
N ILE A 90 0.88 5.03 -7.58
CA ILE A 90 0.47 3.99 -8.54
C ILE A 90 1.65 3.61 -9.41
N LEU A 91 2.08 2.36 -9.33
CA LEU A 91 3.02 1.77 -10.26
C LEU A 91 2.27 1.22 -11.47
N THR A 92 2.83 1.45 -12.65
CA THR A 92 2.29 0.89 -13.89
C THR A 92 3.41 0.68 -14.92
N GLY A 93 3.08 -0.03 -15.99
CA GLY A 93 3.99 -0.33 -17.10
C GLY A 93 3.20 -0.81 -18.30
N SER A 94 3.87 -1.53 -19.20
CA SER A 94 3.23 -2.13 -20.37
C SER A 94 3.96 -3.38 -20.83
N GLN A 95 3.25 -4.27 -21.51
CA GLN A 95 3.88 -5.40 -22.22
C GLN A 95 4.46 -4.95 -23.55
N ALA A 96 3.79 -4.02 -24.23
CA ALA A 96 4.26 -3.44 -25.48
C ALA A 96 4.69 -1.99 -25.29
N SER A 97 5.70 -1.56 -26.05
CA SER A 97 6.14 -0.16 -26.05
C SER A 97 4.99 0.79 -26.40
N ILE A 98 4.98 1.99 -25.81
CA ILE A 98 3.99 3.02 -26.14
C ILE A 98 4.04 3.47 -27.61
N PHE A 99 5.16 3.21 -28.30
CA PHE A 99 5.34 3.52 -29.72
C PHE A 99 4.86 2.40 -30.65
N ALA A 100 4.46 1.25 -30.12
CA ALA A 100 3.93 0.15 -30.92
C ALA A 100 2.48 0.41 -31.34
N LEU A 101 2.09 -0.06 -32.54
CA LEU A 101 0.71 0.09 -33.05
C LEU A 101 -0.32 -0.57 -32.13
N GLN A 102 -0.01 -1.76 -31.62
CA GLN A 102 -0.82 -2.49 -30.66
C GLN A 102 -0.10 -2.45 -29.32
N SER A 103 -0.62 -1.64 -28.39
CA SER A 103 0.02 -1.38 -27.10
C SER A 103 -1.01 -1.19 -25.99
N ASP A 104 -0.70 -1.71 -24.81
CA ASP A 104 -1.42 -1.51 -23.55
C ASP A 104 -0.93 -0.27 -22.77
N ALA A 105 0.17 0.36 -23.20
CA ALA A 105 0.84 1.42 -22.45
C ALA A 105 -0.02 2.68 -22.27
N VAL A 106 -0.77 3.08 -23.30
CA VAL A 106 -1.61 4.28 -23.24
C VAL A 106 -2.73 4.10 -22.22
N ASP A 107 -3.42 2.96 -22.26
CA ASP A 107 -4.53 2.67 -21.35
C ASP A 107 -4.06 2.52 -19.90
N ASN A 108 -2.93 1.84 -19.69
CA ASN A 108 -2.33 1.68 -18.37
C ASN A 108 -1.89 3.03 -17.77
N LEU A 109 -1.23 3.89 -18.56
CA LEU A 109 -0.81 5.23 -18.11
C LEU A 109 -2.01 6.13 -17.82
N LEU A 110 -2.97 6.22 -18.75
CA LEU A 110 -4.15 7.07 -18.58
C LEU A 110 -5.02 6.61 -17.40
N GLY A 111 -5.24 5.29 -17.24
CA GLY A 111 -5.97 4.75 -16.10
C GLY A 111 -5.28 5.08 -14.77
N SER A 112 -3.95 4.96 -14.72
CA SER A 112 -3.17 5.34 -13.53
C SER A 112 -3.30 6.83 -13.20
N LEU A 113 -3.20 7.72 -14.21
CA LEU A 113 -3.38 9.16 -14.02
C LEU A 113 -4.79 9.51 -13.55
N ILE A 114 -5.82 8.89 -14.14
CA ILE A 114 -7.22 9.10 -13.76
C ILE A 114 -7.41 8.71 -12.29
N ILE A 115 -6.93 7.53 -11.88
CA ILE A 115 -7.09 7.08 -10.50
C ILE A 115 -6.33 8.00 -9.54
N ALA A 116 -5.04 8.23 -9.79
CA ALA A 116 -4.19 9.05 -8.91
C ALA A 116 -4.69 10.49 -8.78
N GLY A 117 -5.21 11.08 -9.86
CA GLY A 117 -5.72 12.45 -9.86
C GLY A 117 -7.16 12.62 -9.37
N THR A 118 -7.91 11.52 -9.21
CA THR A 118 -9.34 11.56 -8.84
C THR A 118 -9.60 11.04 -7.43
N PHE A 119 -8.94 9.95 -7.04
CA PHE A 119 -9.25 9.21 -5.81
C PHE A 119 -8.08 9.26 -4.83
N MET A 120 -8.38 9.62 -3.58
CA MET A 120 -7.41 9.62 -2.49
C MET A 120 -7.31 8.22 -1.88
N ILE A 121 -6.59 7.33 -2.58
CA ILE A 121 -6.27 5.96 -2.17
C ILE A 121 -4.84 5.98 -1.60
N PRO A 122 -4.66 6.05 -0.27
CA PRO A 122 -3.36 6.32 0.35
C PRO A 122 -2.50 5.04 0.47
N GLU A 123 -2.29 4.37 -0.65
CA GLU A 123 -1.56 3.11 -0.76
C GLU A 123 -0.58 3.12 -1.93
N VAL A 124 0.40 2.21 -1.85
CA VAL A 124 1.20 1.83 -3.02
C VAL A 124 0.41 0.78 -3.79
N CYS A 125 0.02 1.13 -5.01
CA CYS A 125 -0.85 0.32 -5.86
C CYS A 125 -0.14 -0.08 -7.15
N LEU A 126 -0.62 -1.15 -7.78
CA LEU A 126 -0.23 -1.53 -9.14
C LEU A 126 -1.47 -1.44 -10.03
N PHE A 127 -1.40 -0.64 -11.10
CA PHE A 127 -2.48 -0.56 -12.08
C PHE A 127 -2.08 -1.25 -13.39
N PHE A 128 -2.88 -2.24 -13.80
CA PHE A 128 -2.70 -2.97 -15.04
C PHE A 128 -4.04 -3.51 -15.54
N HIS A 129 -4.26 -3.50 -16.85
CA HIS A 129 -5.43 -4.12 -17.49
C HIS A 129 -6.76 -3.78 -16.80
N HIS A 130 -7.02 -2.48 -16.64
CA HIS A 130 -8.24 -1.93 -16.03
C HIS A 130 -8.47 -2.26 -14.54
N ASN A 131 -7.52 -2.90 -13.86
CA ASN A 131 -7.60 -3.21 -12.44
C ASN A 131 -6.53 -2.43 -11.64
N LEU A 132 -6.94 -1.89 -10.50
CA LEU A 132 -6.03 -1.35 -9.49
C LEU A 132 -5.90 -2.36 -8.36
N TYR A 133 -4.70 -2.88 -8.16
CA TYR A 133 -4.39 -3.83 -7.11
C TYR A 133 -3.62 -3.14 -5.97
N ARG A 134 -3.76 -3.67 -4.75
CA ARG A 134 -2.81 -3.37 -3.68
C ARG A 134 -1.44 -3.89 -4.09
N GLY A 135 -0.42 -3.04 -4.13
CA GLY A 135 0.88 -3.36 -4.71
C GLY A 135 1.54 -4.60 -4.09
N ASN A 136 1.57 -4.67 -2.76
CA ASN A 136 2.11 -5.80 -1.99
C ASN A 136 1.22 -7.05 -1.94
N ARG A 137 0.19 -7.12 -2.78
CA ARG A 137 -0.64 -8.32 -3.01
C ARG A 137 -0.49 -8.86 -4.43
N THR A 138 0.33 -8.21 -5.27
CA THR A 138 0.46 -8.57 -6.68
C THR A 138 1.58 -9.55 -6.95
N THR A 139 1.41 -10.31 -8.03
CA THR A 139 2.46 -11.12 -8.68
C THR A 139 2.26 -11.11 -10.20
N LYS A 140 3.35 -11.24 -10.97
CA LYS A 140 3.30 -11.34 -12.44
C LYS A 140 2.95 -12.77 -12.83
N VAL A 141 1.82 -12.96 -13.51
CA VAL A 141 1.25 -14.28 -13.83
C VAL A 141 1.35 -14.65 -15.31
N SER A 142 1.63 -13.65 -16.17
CA SER A 142 1.84 -13.87 -17.60
C SER A 142 3.00 -13.02 -18.11
N ALA A 143 3.81 -13.63 -18.98
CA ALA A 143 4.92 -12.96 -19.67
C ALA A 143 4.51 -12.38 -21.03
N SER A 144 3.27 -12.61 -21.48
CA SER A 144 2.83 -12.22 -22.84
C SER A 144 1.42 -11.65 -22.90
N SER A 145 0.54 -11.96 -21.95
CA SER A 145 -0.81 -11.37 -21.89
C SER A 145 -0.75 -9.92 -21.45
N PHE A 146 -1.62 -9.06 -22.00
CA PHE A 146 -1.84 -7.73 -21.44
C PHE A 146 -2.44 -7.78 -20.03
N ASP A 147 -3.16 -8.84 -19.69
CA ASP A 147 -3.55 -9.16 -18.31
C ASP A 147 -2.39 -9.89 -17.61
N ALA A 148 -1.31 -9.14 -17.32
CA ALA A 148 -0.03 -9.71 -16.91
C ALA A 148 0.10 -9.96 -15.40
N PHE A 149 -0.72 -9.30 -14.59
CA PHE A 149 -0.61 -9.31 -13.12
C PHE A 149 -1.90 -9.81 -12.48
N ALA A 150 -1.78 -10.48 -11.35
CA ALA A 150 -2.91 -10.84 -10.51
C ALA A 150 -2.67 -10.46 -9.05
N SER A 151 -3.76 -10.37 -8.29
CA SER A 151 -3.76 -10.25 -6.83
C SER A 151 -4.52 -11.44 -6.23
N PRO A 152 -3.88 -12.61 -6.12
CA PRO A 152 -4.59 -13.88 -5.95
C PRO A 152 -5.29 -14.06 -4.60
N ASN A 153 -4.85 -13.34 -3.56
CA ASN A 153 -5.40 -13.41 -2.19
C ASN A 153 -6.04 -12.08 -1.73
N CYS A 154 -6.25 -11.13 -2.64
CA CYS A 154 -6.89 -9.85 -2.34
C CYS A 154 -7.62 -9.33 -3.57
N GLU A 155 -8.91 -9.01 -3.44
CA GLU A 155 -9.68 -8.38 -4.52
C GLU A 155 -9.03 -7.06 -4.98
N PRO A 156 -9.22 -6.66 -6.25
CA PRO A 156 -8.80 -5.34 -6.73
C PRO A 156 -9.40 -4.21 -5.88
N LEU A 157 -8.58 -3.21 -5.59
CA LEU A 157 -8.98 -1.99 -4.88
C LEU A 157 -9.91 -1.13 -5.74
N ALA A 158 -9.73 -1.15 -7.05
CA ALA A 158 -10.64 -0.53 -8.00
C ALA A 158 -10.66 -1.26 -9.34
N LYS A 159 -11.80 -1.16 -10.05
CA LYS A 159 -11.97 -1.66 -11.41
C LYS A 159 -12.44 -0.53 -12.32
N ILE A 160 -11.80 -0.37 -13.47
CA ILE A 160 -12.21 0.58 -14.50
C ILE A 160 -13.18 -0.13 -15.46
N SER A 161 -14.32 0.49 -15.71
CA SER A 161 -15.34 0.03 -16.64
C SER A 161 -15.83 1.19 -17.52
N ALA A 162 -16.72 0.89 -18.45
CA ALA A 162 -17.40 1.91 -19.26
C ALA A 162 -18.19 2.94 -18.41
N MET A 163 -18.58 2.59 -17.18
CA MET A 163 -19.29 3.50 -16.26
C MET A 163 -18.34 4.37 -15.42
N GLY A 164 -17.03 4.17 -15.52
CA GLY A 164 -16.03 4.83 -14.69
C GLY A 164 -15.30 3.85 -13.79
N ALA A 165 -14.71 4.38 -12.72
CA ALA A 165 -13.93 3.66 -11.74
C ALA A 165 -14.83 3.27 -10.56
N ASP A 166 -14.93 1.97 -10.32
CA ASP A 166 -15.57 1.42 -9.12
C ASP A 166 -14.48 1.14 -8.08
N VAL A 167 -14.49 1.88 -6.97
CA VAL A 167 -13.47 1.78 -5.90
C VAL A 167 -14.07 1.04 -4.71
N ASN A 168 -13.44 -0.06 -4.31
CA ASN A 168 -13.85 -0.81 -3.14
C ASN A 168 -13.26 -0.19 -1.86
N TRP A 169 -13.94 0.86 -1.35
CA TRP A 169 -13.48 1.62 -0.18
C TRP A 169 -13.31 0.79 1.10
N ASN A 170 -14.00 -0.34 1.21
CA ASN A 170 -13.88 -1.25 2.36
C ASN A 170 -12.52 -1.96 2.40
N LEU A 171 -11.85 -2.11 1.26
CA LEU A 171 -10.51 -2.69 1.21
C LEU A 171 -9.41 -1.65 1.45
N ILE A 172 -9.69 -0.36 1.25
CA ILE A 172 -8.69 0.70 1.27
C ILE A 172 -8.17 0.92 2.70
N ARG A 173 -6.87 0.76 2.89
CA ARG A 173 -6.19 1.02 4.17
C ARG A 173 -5.79 2.49 4.23
N ARG A 174 -5.84 3.04 5.44
CA ARG A 174 -5.52 4.44 5.73
C ARG A 174 -4.57 4.50 6.93
N PRO A 175 -3.60 5.44 6.97
CA PRO A 175 -2.79 5.66 8.16
C PRO A 175 -3.69 6.02 9.36
N LYS A 176 -3.54 5.29 10.47
CA LYS A 176 -4.31 5.50 11.72
C LYS A 176 -3.53 6.21 12.81
N SER A 177 -2.27 6.53 12.56
CA SER A 177 -1.39 7.26 13.47
C SER A 177 -1.27 8.72 13.04
N LEU A 178 -1.24 9.63 14.02
CA LEU A 178 -0.96 11.04 13.78
C LEU A 178 0.55 11.21 13.56
N ALA A 179 0.98 10.99 12.33
CA ALA A 179 2.36 11.18 11.93
C ALA A 179 2.43 11.69 10.48
N LYS A 180 3.51 12.41 10.19
CA LYS A 180 3.80 12.88 8.83
C LYS A 180 4.32 11.72 7.98
N PHE A 181 4.06 11.81 6.68
CA PHE A 181 4.71 10.96 5.69
C PHE A 181 6.23 10.99 5.87
N ASN A 182 6.85 9.82 5.83
CA ASN A 182 8.29 9.65 5.87
C ASN A 182 8.68 8.38 5.12
N ILE A 183 9.97 8.28 4.77
CA ILE A 183 10.51 7.12 4.08
C ILE A 183 11.51 6.37 4.95
N GLN A 184 11.52 5.04 4.81
CA GLN A 184 12.61 4.17 5.24
C GLN A 184 13.43 3.76 4.02
N THR A 185 14.71 4.13 4.01
CA THR A 185 15.64 3.80 2.92
C THR A 185 16.49 2.57 3.27
N ASN A 186 17.33 2.13 2.31
CA ASN A 186 18.31 1.05 2.49
C ASN A 186 17.67 -0.32 2.79
N LEU A 187 16.59 -0.64 2.08
CA LEU A 187 15.98 -1.97 2.10
C LEU A 187 16.87 -2.94 1.31
N ASP A 188 17.92 -3.46 1.94
CA ASP A 188 18.90 -4.32 1.28
C ASP A 188 18.42 -5.78 1.22
N THR A 189 18.17 -6.27 0.01
CA THR A 189 17.75 -7.65 -0.25
C THR A 189 18.92 -8.63 -0.35
N ALA A 190 20.17 -8.17 -0.41
CA ALA A 190 21.34 -9.03 -0.56
C ALA A 190 21.52 -10.04 0.59
N HIS A 191 20.88 -9.78 1.74
CA HIS A 191 20.91 -10.62 2.93
C HIS A 191 19.73 -11.60 3.04
N VAL A 192 18.83 -11.64 2.05
CA VAL A 192 17.66 -12.53 2.03
C VAL A 192 17.63 -13.33 0.74
N ALA A 193 17.55 -14.66 0.86
CA ALA A 193 17.42 -15.55 -0.29
C ALA A 193 15.97 -16.03 -0.45
N CYS A 194 15.57 -16.36 -1.68
CA CYS A 194 14.36 -17.12 -1.96
C CYS A 194 14.75 -18.52 -2.44
N LEU A 195 14.17 -19.56 -1.86
CA LEU A 195 14.42 -20.94 -2.24
C LEU A 195 13.11 -21.71 -2.40
N ARG A 196 12.93 -22.28 -3.59
CA ARG A 196 11.77 -23.10 -3.92
C ARG A 196 12.04 -24.58 -3.64
N ILE A 197 11.21 -25.19 -2.80
CA ILE A 197 11.22 -26.64 -2.59
C ILE A 197 10.70 -27.36 -3.85
N PHE A 198 11.31 -28.47 -4.22
CA PHE A 198 10.81 -29.33 -5.31
C PHE A 198 10.96 -30.81 -4.94
N PRO A 199 10.20 -31.73 -5.56
CA PRO A 199 10.30 -33.15 -5.24
C PRO A 199 11.72 -33.67 -5.48
N GLY A 200 12.33 -34.24 -4.44
CA GLY A 200 13.72 -34.72 -4.49
C GLY A 200 14.79 -33.67 -4.20
N ILE A 201 14.42 -32.46 -3.75
CA ILE A 201 15.41 -31.49 -3.24
C ILE A 201 16.22 -32.13 -2.11
N LYS A 202 17.54 -31.95 -2.18
CA LYS A 202 18.47 -32.53 -1.22
C LYS A 202 18.71 -31.58 -0.04
N PRO A 203 18.80 -32.06 1.22
CA PRO A 203 19.05 -31.19 2.37
C PRO A 203 20.32 -30.34 2.24
N GLU A 204 21.37 -30.85 1.58
CA GLU A 204 22.63 -30.14 1.37
C GLU A 204 22.47 -28.89 0.47
N MET A 205 21.47 -28.87 -0.42
CA MET A 205 21.18 -27.68 -1.22
C MET A 205 20.65 -26.53 -0.35
N ILE A 206 19.82 -26.87 0.63
CA ILE A 206 19.24 -25.90 1.57
C ILE A 206 20.31 -25.44 2.56
N ASP A 207 21.12 -26.36 3.09
CA ASP A 207 22.27 -26.05 3.96
C ASP A 207 23.28 -25.13 3.25
N GLY A 208 23.57 -25.39 1.96
CA GLY A 208 24.45 -24.54 1.16
C GLY A 208 23.98 -23.09 1.08
N VAL A 209 22.68 -22.86 0.87
CA VAL A 209 22.09 -21.51 0.89
C VAL A 209 22.19 -20.89 2.29
N LEU A 210 21.83 -21.64 3.33
CA LEU A 210 21.85 -21.18 4.74
C LEU A 210 23.26 -20.94 5.30
N ARG A 211 24.31 -21.29 4.55
CA ARG A 211 25.72 -21.01 4.88
C ARG A 211 26.32 -19.87 4.06
N VAL A 212 25.57 -19.24 3.16
CA VAL A 212 26.04 -18.05 2.44
C VAL A 212 26.45 -16.97 3.45
N PRO A 213 27.69 -16.46 3.40
CA PRO A 213 28.16 -15.45 4.34
C PRO A 213 27.26 -14.21 4.36
N GLY A 214 26.83 -13.79 5.55
CA GLY A 214 25.99 -12.61 5.71
C GLY A 214 24.50 -12.82 5.40
N LEU A 215 24.05 -14.05 5.12
CA LEU A 215 22.62 -14.33 5.01
C LEU A 215 21.94 -14.13 6.37
N ARG A 216 20.85 -13.37 6.38
CA ARG A 216 20.02 -13.10 7.56
C ARG A 216 18.60 -13.64 7.44
N GLY A 217 18.14 -13.92 6.22
CA GLY A 217 16.79 -14.40 5.98
C GLY A 217 16.68 -15.38 4.82
N LEU A 218 15.66 -16.25 4.88
CA LEU A 218 15.30 -17.17 3.80
C LEU A 218 13.78 -17.18 3.61
N ILE A 219 13.31 -16.85 2.42
CA ILE A 219 11.94 -17.13 1.97
C ILE A 219 11.92 -18.54 1.39
N LEU A 220 11.25 -19.46 2.08
CA LEU A 220 11.14 -20.86 1.69
C LEU A 220 9.77 -21.08 1.03
N GLU A 221 9.76 -21.26 -0.29
CA GLU A 221 8.53 -21.58 -1.02
C GLU A 221 8.26 -23.09 -0.90
N THR A 222 7.19 -23.47 -0.21
CA THR A 222 6.84 -24.88 0.07
C THR A 222 5.55 -25.32 -0.64
N PHE A 223 5.22 -26.60 -0.56
CA PHE A 223 4.05 -27.15 -1.26
C PHE A 223 2.74 -26.85 -0.55
N GLY A 224 1.70 -26.52 -1.32
CA GLY A 224 0.33 -26.42 -0.83
C GLY A 224 0.21 -25.49 0.37
N ALA A 225 -0.34 -25.99 1.47
CA ALA A 225 -0.56 -25.20 2.69
C ALA A 225 0.69 -25.03 3.59
N GLY A 226 1.91 -25.19 3.06
CA GLY A 226 3.14 -24.97 3.84
C GLY A 226 4.05 -26.19 4.03
N ASN A 227 3.95 -27.21 3.18
CA ASN A 227 4.56 -28.52 3.43
C ASN A 227 5.96 -28.66 2.80
N ALA A 228 6.93 -29.10 3.60
CA ALA A 228 8.25 -29.51 3.13
C ALA A 228 8.50 -31.01 3.38
N PRO A 229 9.37 -31.68 2.59
CA PRO A 229 9.72 -33.08 2.80
C PRO A 229 10.30 -33.33 4.20
N SER A 230 9.71 -34.28 4.92
CA SER A 230 10.34 -34.90 6.09
C SER A 230 11.16 -36.08 5.57
N GLY A 231 12.45 -35.86 5.29
CA GLY A 231 13.34 -36.95 4.87
C GLY A 231 13.49 -38.03 5.95
N PRO A 232 13.99 -39.23 5.61
CA PRO A 232 14.47 -40.17 6.63
C PRO A 232 15.47 -39.43 7.55
N ASP A 233 15.35 -39.66 8.86
CA ASP A 233 16.23 -39.11 9.91
C ASP A 233 16.14 -37.61 10.23
N ASN A 234 15.10 -36.89 9.78
CA ASN A 234 14.87 -35.46 10.13
C ASN A 234 16.02 -34.49 9.77
N ILE A 235 16.91 -34.87 8.84
CA ILE A 235 18.11 -34.10 8.48
C ILE A 235 17.76 -32.66 8.06
N LEU A 236 16.73 -32.50 7.22
CA LEU A 236 16.29 -31.18 6.77
C LEU A 236 15.82 -30.31 7.95
N THR A 237 15.00 -30.88 8.83
CA THR A 237 14.52 -30.17 10.03
C THR A 237 15.69 -29.73 10.91
N ASN A 238 16.72 -30.57 11.08
CA ASN A 238 17.90 -30.23 11.87
C ASN A 238 18.72 -29.09 11.24
N ILE A 239 18.84 -29.04 9.90
CA ILE A 239 19.49 -27.93 9.19
C ILE A 239 18.73 -26.62 9.43
N ILE A 240 17.39 -26.66 9.41
CA ILE A 240 16.53 -25.51 9.68
C ILE A 240 16.71 -25.04 11.13
N ILE A 241 16.68 -25.96 12.10
CA ILE A 241 16.90 -25.65 13.52
C ILE A 241 18.29 -25.01 13.73
N ASP A 242 19.34 -25.55 13.11
CA ASP A 242 20.69 -24.96 13.17
C ASP A 242 20.70 -23.52 12.64
N ALA A 243 20.10 -23.28 11.47
CA ALA A 243 20.04 -21.95 10.89
C ALA A 243 19.25 -20.94 11.75
N VAL A 244 18.11 -21.35 12.29
CA VAL A 244 17.33 -20.54 13.24
C VAL A 244 18.14 -20.23 14.49
N SER A 245 18.89 -21.21 15.02
CA SER A 245 19.77 -21.00 16.18
C SER A 245 20.92 -20.02 15.92
N ARG A 246 21.32 -19.87 14.64
CA ARG A 246 22.27 -18.85 14.17
C ARG A 246 21.62 -17.47 13.92
N GLY A 247 20.33 -17.32 14.19
CA GLY A 247 19.58 -16.07 14.02
C GLY A 247 19.10 -15.82 12.58
N ILE A 248 19.10 -16.83 11.70
CA ILE A 248 18.55 -16.70 10.35
C ILE A 248 17.02 -16.83 10.43
N VAL A 249 16.31 -15.84 9.92
CA VAL A 249 14.85 -15.84 9.89
C VAL A 249 14.36 -16.60 8.67
N ILE A 250 13.66 -17.70 8.86
CA ILE A 250 13.11 -18.51 7.77
C ILE A 250 11.60 -18.30 7.71
N VAL A 251 11.10 -17.84 6.56
CA VAL A 251 9.68 -17.56 6.32
C VAL A 251 9.13 -18.53 5.31
N ASN A 252 8.10 -19.29 5.70
CA ASN A 252 7.42 -20.26 4.86
C ASN A 252 6.29 -19.59 4.07
N VAL A 253 6.39 -19.62 2.75
CA VAL A 253 5.35 -19.17 1.81
C VAL A 253 4.91 -20.31 0.90
N SER A 254 3.68 -20.25 0.40
CA SER A 254 3.20 -21.27 -0.54
C SER A 254 3.74 -21.02 -1.94
N GLN A 255 4.06 -22.11 -2.65
CA GLN A 255 4.30 -22.08 -4.10
C GLN A 255 3.01 -21.93 -4.92
N CYS A 256 1.84 -22.14 -4.30
CA CYS A 256 0.55 -21.99 -4.95
C CYS A 256 0.27 -20.51 -5.21
N GLN A 257 -0.40 -20.22 -6.33
CA GLN A 257 -0.74 -18.85 -6.70
C GLN A 257 -1.68 -18.21 -5.68
N SER A 258 -2.63 -18.95 -5.14
CA SER A 258 -3.55 -18.51 -4.09
C SER A 258 -3.57 -19.50 -2.92
N GLY A 259 -4.10 -19.05 -1.79
CA GLY A 259 -4.17 -19.80 -0.54
C GLY A 259 -3.27 -19.25 0.55
N SER A 260 -3.27 -19.92 1.70
CA SER A 260 -2.53 -19.52 2.89
C SER A 260 -1.78 -20.70 3.48
N VAL A 261 -0.57 -20.45 3.97
CA VAL A 261 0.19 -21.39 4.79
C VAL A 261 -0.52 -21.56 6.13
N SER A 262 -0.84 -22.81 6.47
CA SER A 262 -1.62 -23.13 7.67
C SER A 262 -0.80 -23.99 8.65
N PRO A 263 -0.67 -23.57 9.93
CA PRO A 263 0.04 -24.33 10.95
C PRO A 263 -0.70 -25.62 11.37
N LEU A 264 -1.99 -25.75 10.98
CA LEU A 264 -2.87 -26.86 11.39
C LEU A 264 -2.64 -28.16 10.60
N TYR A 265 -1.78 -28.14 9.58
CA TYR A 265 -1.43 -29.33 8.79
C TYR A 265 -0.16 -29.99 9.35
N ALA A 266 -0.22 -31.28 9.66
CA ALA A 266 0.81 -31.97 10.47
C ALA A 266 2.28 -31.80 10.00
N PRO A 267 2.61 -31.80 8.69
CA PRO A 267 3.96 -31.49 8.20
C PRO A 267 4.38 -30.02 8.40
N ALA A 268 3.46 -29.06 8.33
CA ALA A 268 3.76 -27.64 8.58
C ALA A 268 4.06 -27.38 10.06
N THR A 269 3.47 -28.16 10.98
CA THR A 269 3.76 -28.12 12.41
C THR A 269 5.23 -28.43 12.72
N VAL A 270 5.87 -29.31 11.94
CA VAL A 270 7.30 -29.64 12.11
C VAL A 270 8.18 -28.43 11.82
N LEU A 271 7.88 -27.67 10.75
CA LEU A 271 8.60 -26.45 10.41
C LEU A 271 8.38 -25.36 11.47
N GLY A 272 7.14 -25.20 11.95
CA GLY A 272 6.83 -24.28 13.03
C GLY A 272 7.61 -24.60 14.32
N ASN A 273 7.68 -25.87 14.71
CA ASN A 273 8.46 -26.31 15.86
C ASN A 273 9.98 -26.11 15.68
N ALA A 274 10.45 -26.08 14.43
CA ALA A 274 11.84 -25.75 14.10
C ALA A 274 12.13 -24.23 14.08
N GLY A 275 11.13 -23.40 14.38
CA GLY A 275 11.26 -21.94 14.44
C GLY A 275 11.03 -21.22 13.11
N VAL A 276 10.45 -21.89 12.11
CA VAL A 276 10.07 -21.28 10.84
C VAL A 276 8.82 -20.41 11.02
N VAL A 277 8.88 -19.19 10.50
CA VAL A 277 7.77 -18.23 10.51
C VAL A 277 6.77 -18.55 9.41
N PHE A 278 5.49 -18.61 9.73
CA PHE A 278 4.44 -18.81 8.72
C PHE A 278 4.09 -17.49 8.03
N GLY A 279 4.28 -17.42 6.72
CA GLY A 279 3.99 -16.25 5.91
C GLY A 279 2.52 -16.09 5.52
N HIS A 280 1.62 -16.92 6.04
CA HIS A 280 0.18 -16.91 5.70
C HIS A 280 -0.05 -16.89 4.18
N ASP A 281 -0.74 -15.88 3.67
CA ASP A 281 -1.14 -15.69 2.27
C ASP A 281 -0.27 -14.62 1.55
N LEU A 282 0.93 -14.34 2.06
CA LEU A 282 1.93 -13.49 1.42
C LEU A 282 2.29 -14.01 0.03
N THR A 283 2.48 -13.08 -0.92
CA THR A 283 3.23 -13.38 -2.14
C THR A 283 4.73 -13.46 -1.84
N THR A 284 5.51 -14.14 -2.67
CA THR A 284 6.98 -14.21 -2.52
C THR A 284 7.61 -12.81 -2.57
N GLU A 285 7.08 -11.93 -3.44
CA GLU A 285 7.51 -10.54 -3.58
C GLU A 285 7.33 -9.76 -2.27
N ALA A 286 6.15 -9.89 -1.65
CA ALA A 286 5.84 -9.25 -0.38
C ALA A 286 6.65 -9.84 0.76
N ALA A 287 6.83 -11.16 0.81
CA ALA A 287 7.61 -11.83 1.86
C ALA A 287 9.08 -11.41 1.83
N LEU A 288 9.72 -11.40 0.66
CA LEU A 288 11.10 -10.96 0.47
C LEU A 288 11.29 -9.51 0.92
N THR A 289 10.43 -8.62 0.42
CA THR A 289 10.56 -7.18 0.69
C THR A 289 10.18 -6.82 2.11
N LYS A 290 9.20 -7.49 2.72
CA LYS A 290 8.84 -7.33 4.15
C LYS A 290 9.98 -7.76 5.06
N LEU A 291 10.57 -8.93 4.81
CA LEU A 291 11.69 -9.41 5.62
C LEU A 291 12.91 -8.49 5.48
N SER A 292 13.23 -8.08 4.26
CA SER A 292 14.33 -7.16 4.00
C SER A 292 14.09 -5.79 4.66
N PHE A 293 12.85 -5.30 4.67
CA PHE A 293 12.47 -4.08 5.38
C PHE A 293 12.69 -4.21 6.90
N LEU A 294 12.17 -5.28 7.53
CA LEU A 294 12.33 -5.48 8.97
C LEU A 294 13.79 -5.67 9.38
N LEU A 295 14.61 -6.29 8.54
CA LEU A 295 16.04 -6.45 8.78
C LEU A 295 16.83 -5.12 8.64
N ALA A 296 16.29 -4.15 7.89
CA ALA A 296 16.89 -2.83 7.66
C ALA A 296 16.51 -1.79 8.73
N VAL A 297 15.33 -1.93 9.35
CA VAL A 297 14.93 -1.09 10.50
C VAL A 297 15.81 -1.47 11.69
N GLN A 298 16.68 -0.54 12.13
CA GLN A 298 17.59 -0.77 13.26
C GLN A 298 16.79 -1.02 14.55
N ALA A 299 17.32 -1.88 15.43
CA ALA A 299 16.80 -2.20 16.77
C ALA A 299 15.57 -3.12 16.88
N VAL A 300 15.26 -3.92 15.86
CA VAL A 300 14.29 -5.01 16.00
C VAL A 300 14.99 -6.26 16.56
N GLU A 301 14.65 -6.64 17.79
CA GLU A 301 15.07 -7.92 18.38
C GLU A 301 14.51 -9.09 17.57
N TYR A 302 15.20 -10.24 17.57
CA TYR A 302 14.81 -11.40 16.74
C TYR A 302 13.33 -11.79 16.93
N ASP A 303 12.87 -11.82 18.18
CA ASP A 303 11.49 -12.19 18.51
C ASP A 303 10.46 -11.17 18.00
N ASP A 304 10.78 -9.87 18.04
CA ASP A 304 9.91 -8.84 17.48
C ASP A 304 9.90 -8.93 15.95
N LEU A 305 11.04 -9.21 15.31
CA LEU A 305 11.10 -9.42 13.86
C LEU A 305 10.20 -10.58 13.43
N VAL A 306 10.32 -11.72 14.12
CA VAL A 306 9.47 -12.89 13.89
C VAL A 306 8.00 -12.52 14.06
N HIS A 307 7.66 -11.81 15.13
CA HIS A 307 6.28 -11.36 15.38
C HIS A 307 5.76 -10.42 14.27
N GLN A 308 6.54 -9.40 13.90
CA GLN A 308 6.20 -8.45 12.84
C GLN A 308 6.02 -9.14 11.48
N MET A 309 6.78 -10.21 11.21
CA MET A 309 6.57 -11.00 9.98
C MET A 309 5.21 -11.69 9.94
N GLN A 310 4.60 -12.01 11.10
CA GLN A 310 3.31 -12.72 11.21
C GLN A 310 2.08 -11.81 11.23
N ILE A 311 2.25 -10.49 11.32
CA ILE A 311 1.13 -9.52 11.36
C ILE A 311 1.15 -8.60 10.14
N SER A 312 -0.02 -8.07 9.75
CA SER A 312 -0.18 -7.23 8.56
C SER A 312 0.33 -5.81 8.81
N ILE A 313 1.45 -5.43 8.19
CA ILE A 313 2.07 -4.09 8.39
C ILE A 313 1.49 -3.07 7.38
N ARG A 314 1.21 -3.52 6.16
CA ARG A 314 0.77 -2.71 5.01
C ARG A 314 -0.36 -3.35 4.21
N GLY A 315 -1.08 -4.33 4.79
CA GLY A 315 -2.18 -5.01 4.12
C GLY A 315 -1.76 -6.14 3.17
N GLU A 316 -0.49 -6.53 3.23
CA GLU A 316 0.17 -7.56 2.42
C GLU A 316 -0.29 -8.99 2.77
N MET A 317 -0.86 -9.17 3.96
CA MET A 317 -1.36 -10.45 4.44
C MET A 317 -2.71 -10.31 5.13
N THR A 318 -3.46 -11.41 5.11
CA THR A 318 -4.75 -11.59 5.79
C THR A 318 -4.49 -12.28 7.11
N GLU A 319 -4.62 -11.55 8.20
CA GLU A 319 -4.61 -12.13 9.53
C GLU A 319 -5.87 -12.99 9.71
N ILE A 320 -5.71 -14.23 10.15
CA ILE A 320 -6.84 -15.13 10.41
C ILE A 320 -7.50 -14.68 11.72
N HIS A 321 -8.29 -13.61 11.66
CA HIS A 321 -9.32 -13.30 12.64
C HIS A 321 -10.63 -13.86 12.11
N GLY A 322 -11.42 -14.49 12.99
CA GLY A 322 -12.56 -15.32 12.62
C GLY A 322 -13.53 -14.70 11.60
N THR A 323 -14.33 -15.57 10.97
CA THR A 323 -15.35 -15.24 9.96
C THR A 323 -16.16 -14.00 10.35
N GLN A 324 -15.96 -12.90 9.62
CA GLN A 324 -16.87 -11.76 9.69
C GLN A 324 -18.09 -12.06 8.83
N PHE A 325 -19.23 -12.26 9.49
CA PHE A 325 -20.54 -12.26 8.83
C PHE A 325 -21.02 -10.81 8.68
N SER A 326 -21.26 -10.37 7.45
CA SER A 326 -21.98 -9.13 7.15
C SER A 326 -23.34 -9.46 6.53
N HIS A 327 -24.40 -8.84 7.03
CA HIS A 327 -25.74 -8.98 6.44
C HIS A 327 -25.84 -8.19 5.12
N PRO A 328 -26.60 -8.66 4.11
CA PRO A 328 -26.92 -7.86 2.94
C PRO A 328 -27.80 -6.67 3.35
N SER A 329 -27.42 -5.46 2.96
CA SER A 329 -28.21 -4.24 3.20
C SER A 329 -29.50 -4.25 2.37
N SER A 330 -30.63 -3.95 3.02
CA SER A 330 -31.96 -3.87 2.41
C SER A 330 -32.21 -2.51 1.76
N ASP A 331 -32.60 -2.52 0.48
CA ASP A 331 -32.97 -1.33 -0.29
C ASP A 331 -34.43 -0.89 -0.03
N LEU A 332 -34.64 0.38 0.36
CA LEU A 332 -35.91 1.12 0.23
C LEU A 332 -35.60 2.61 -0.05
N PRO A 333 -36.46 3.36 -0.79
CA PRO A 333 -36.06 4.61 -1.41
C PRO A 333 -36.49 5.88 -0.65
N SER A 334 -35.50 6.68 -0.19
CA SER A 334 -35.48 8.16 -0.17
C SER A 334 -34.16 8.61 0.48
N LEU A 335 -33.39 9.48 -0.19
CA LEU A 335 -31.91 9.62 -0.03
C LEU A 335 -31.19 8.28 -0.27
N THR A 336 -29.99 8.27 -0.85
CA THR A 336 -29.23 7.00 -0.84
C THR A 336 -28.89 6.67 0.61
N PRO A 337 -28.92 5.41 1.06
CA PRO A 337 -28.57 5.04 2.44
C PRO A 337 -27.24 5.67 2.91
N ALA A 338 -26.26 5.77 2.00
CA ALA A 338 -24.99 6.45 2.22
C ALA A 338 -25.10 7.97 2.46
N GLN A 339 -25.99 8.69 1.77
CA GLN A 339 -26.22 10.12 1.98
C GLN A 339 -26.90 10.40 3.33
N ALA A 340 -27.86 9.58 3.73
CA ALA A 340 -28.50 9.67 5.04
C ALA A 340 -27.49 9.37 6.15
N ALA A 341 -26.68 8.32 5.99
CA ALA A 341 -25.62 7.96 6.93
C ALA A 341 -24.55 9.06 7.06
N PHE A 342 -24.10 9.65 5.95
CA PHE A 342 -23.16 10.77 5.99
C PHE A 342 -23.77 12.03 6.63
N THR A 343 -25.05 12.30 6.40
CA THR A 343 -25.75 13.43 7.04
C THR A 343 -25.84 13.24 8.55
N ALA A 344 -26.18 12.02 8.99
CA ALA A 344 -26.19 11.66 10.42
C ALA A 344 -24.79 11.81 11.03
N LEU A 345 -23.75 11.33 10.34
CA LEU A 345 -22.35 11.52 10.75
C LEU A 345 -21.97 13.01 10.83
N GLY A 346 -22.39 13.82 9.86
CA GLY A 346 -22.14 15.26 9.87
C GLY A 346 -22.80 15.96 11.07
N TYR A 347 -24.00 15.53 11.46
CA TYR A 347 -24.71 16.07 12.63
C TYR A 347 -24.03 15.72 13.96
N THR A 348 -23.56 14.48 14.14
CA THR A 348 -22.84 14.09 15.36
C THR A 348 -21.52 14.86 15.49
N ILE A 349 -20.83 15.09 14.38
CA ILE A 349 -19.62 15.91 14.32
C ILE A 349 -19.89 17.36 14.72
N THR A 350 -20.93 18.00 14.18
CA THR A 350 -21.23 19.42 14.49
C THR A 350 -21.75 19.64 15.91
N THR A 351 -22.40 18.62 16.49
CA THR A 351 -22.94 18.68 17.86
C THR A 351 -21.94 18.26 18.94
N GLY A 352 -20.77 17.72 18.57
CA GLY A 352 -19.77 17.28 19.56
C GLY A 352 -20.06 15.89 20.14
N ASP A 353 -20.94 15.09 19.53
CA ASP A 353 -21.30 13.76 20.03
C ASP A 353 -20.30 12.69 19.54
N LEU A 354 -19.22 12.53 20.31
CA LEU A 354 -18.14 11.58 20.02
C LEU A 354 -18.62 10.12 20.02
N ASP A 355 -19.52 9.76 20.93
CA ASP A 355 -19.99 8.38 21.09
C ASP A 355 -20.87 7.97 19.91
N ALA A 356 -21.81 8.82 19.52
CA ALA A 356 -22.66 8.56 18.36
C ALA A 356 -21.85 8.56 17.05
N MET A 357 -20.87 9.47 16.89
CA MET A 357 -19.96 9.47 15.74
C MET A 357 -19.17 8.16 15.66
N THR A 358 -18.66 7.67 16.80
CA THR A 358 -17.90 6.41 16.88
C THR A 358 -18.76 5.23 16.48
N GLN A 359 -19.99 5.13 16.99
CA GLN A 359 -20.93 4.05 16.64
C GLN A 359 -21.25 4.01 15.14
N ILE A 360 -21.49 5.18 14.52
CA ILE A 360 -21.77 5.27 13.08
C ILE A 360 -20.56 4.76 12.29
N LEU A 361 -19.34 5.21 12.62
CA LEU A 361 -18.12 4.83 11.91
C LEU A 361 -17.68 3.38 12.16
N ASP A 362 -18.03 2.81 13.32
CA ASP A 362 -17.83 1.37 13.59
C ASP A 362 -18.78 0.50 12.76
N SER A 363 -19.99 1.01 12.47
CA SER A 363 -20.95 0.31 11.60
C SER A 363 -20.62 0.40 10.12
N ASP A 364 -20.07 1.55 9.67
CA ASP A 364 -19.67 1.77 8.28
C ASP A 364 -18.44 2.69 8.20
N SER A 365 -17.28 2.07 8.10
CA SER A 365 -16.00 2.77 7.96
C SER A 365 -15.82 3.49 6.61
N SER A 366 -16.60 3.12 5.58
CA SER A 366 -16.49 3.72 4.25
C SER A 366 -16.87 5.21 4.25
N LEU A 367 -17.69 5.62 5.23
CA LEU A 367 -18.12 7.01 5.44
C LEU A 367 -16.96 7.99 5.69
N LEU A 368 -15.79 7.51 6.14
CA LEU A 368 -14.59 8.34 6.29
C LEU A 368 -14.12 8.96 4.97
N GLY A 369 -14.33 8.25 3.85
CA GLY A 369 -14.00 8.70 2.50
C GLY A 369 -15.18 9.33 1.76
N ALA A 370 -16.39 9.23 2.32
CA ALA A 370 -17.59 9.78 1.73
C ALA A 370 -17.57 11.32 1.75
N LYS A 371 -18.37 11.91 0.85
CA LYS A 371 -18.42 13.34 0.60
C LYS A 371 -19.85 13.85 0.55
N ASP A 372 -20.08 15.06 1.04
CA ASP A 372 -21.35 15.77 0.88
C ASP A 372 -21.50 16.39 -0.53
N TYR A 373 -22.58 17.15 -0.73
CA TYR A 373 -22.87 17.86 -1.98
C TYR A 373 -21.84 18.94 -2.33
N ALA A 374 -21.06 19.43 -1.37
CA ALA A 374 -19.97 20.38 -1.56
C ALA A 374 -18.59 19.67 -1.61
N GLU A 375 -18.60 18.34 -1.72
CA GLU A 375 -17.43 17.47 -1.70
C GLU A 375 -16.62 17.51 -0.40
N ASN A 376 -17.22 17.96 0.71
CA ASN A 376 -16.61 17.92 2.03
C ASN A 376 -16.64 16.50 2.60
N THR A 377 -15.51 16.06 3.15
CA THR A 377 -15.43 14.84 3.97
C THR A 377 -15.79 15.13 5.43
N ALA A 378 -15.95 14.08 6.25
CA ALA A 378 -16.15 14.20 7.70
C ALA A 378 -15.11 15.12 8.36
N LEU A 379 -13.86 15.08 7.88
CA LEU A 379 -12.77 15.91 8.41
C LEU A 379 -12.96 17.41 8.09
N HIS A 380 -13.52 17.77 6.92
CA HIS A 380 -13.84 19.16 6.61
C HIS A 380 -14.94 19.69 7.54
N VAL A 381 -15.96 18.87 7.81
CA VAL A 381 -17.05 19.23 8.73
C VAL A 381 -16.52 19.42 10.15
N ALA A 382 -15.64 18.53 10.60
CA ALA A 382 -15.04 18.60 11.94
C ALA A 382 -14.19 19.85 12.16
N VAL A 383 -13.53 20.38 11.12
CA VAL A 383 -12.76 21.63 11.21
C VAL A 383 -13.63 22.86 11.46
N VAL A 384 -14.88 22.84 10.99
CA VAL A 384 -15.87 23.91 11.25
C VAL A 384 -16.52 23.71 12.63
N GLY A 385 -16.49 22.50 13.15
CA GLY A 385 -17.02 22.15 14.46
C GLY A 385 -16.22 22.74 15.62
N PRO A 386 -16.81 22.79 16.83
CA PRO A 386 -16.15 23.36 18.00
C PRO A 386 -15.15 22.40 18.68
N ASP A 387 -15.25 21.10 18.43
CA ASP A 387 -14.58 20.07 19.24
C ASP A 387 -13.33 19.47 18.57
N PRO A 388 -12.11 19.80 19.05
CA PRO A 388 -10.87 19.21 18.54
C PRO A 388 -10.72 17.71 18.88
N VAL A 389 -11.48 17.17 19.83
CA VAL A 389 -11.46 15.73 20.18
C VAL A 389 -12.03 14.90 19.03
N ILE A 390 -13.16 15.33 18.45
CA ILE A 390 -13.74 14.70 17.26
C ILE A 390 -12.75 14.71 16.10
N LEU A 391 -12.08 15.84 15.87
CA LEU A 391 -11.04 15.95 14.84
C LEU A 391 -9.93 14.91 15.05
N ARG A 392 -9.40 14.77 16.28
CA ARG A 392 -8.36 13.78 16.58
C ARG A 392 -8.86 12.35 16.39
N GLU A 393 -10.10 12.06 16.76
CA GLU A 393 -10.66 10.71 16.62
C GLU A 393 -10.87 10.32 15.15
N LEU A 394 -11.37 11.24 14.31
CA LEU A 394 -11.45 11.02 12.86
C LEU A 394 -10.09 10.73 12.24
N LEU A 395 -9.04 11.44 12.66
CA LEU A 395 -7.67 11.22 12.19
C LEU A 395 -7.11 9.87 12.65
N LYS A 396 -7.37 9.46 13.91
CA LYS A 396 -7.00 8.13 14.41
C LYS A 396 -7.72 7.00 13.66
N ARG A 397 -8.92 7.27 13.13
CA ARG A 397 -9.67 6.36 12.26
C ARG A 397 -9.19 6.37 10.81
N GLY A 398 -8.30 7.31 10.46
CA GLY A 398 -7.63 7.41 9.17
C GLY A 398 -8.29 8.37 8.19
N ALA A 399 -9.09 9.33 8.65
CA ALA A 399 -9.62 10.38 7.78
C ALA A 399 -8.48 11.12 7.04
N SER A 400 -8.60 11.27 5.72
CA SER A 400 -7.56 11.90 4.92
C SER A 400 -7.53 13.42 5.12
N VAL A 401 -6.34 13.93 5.41
CA VAL A 401 -6.05 15.36 5.54
C VAL A 401 -5.83 16.07 4.18
N HIS A 402 -5.75 15.31 3.08
CA HIS A 402 -5.34 15.83 1.77
C HIS A 402 -6.50 16.01 0.78
N VAL A 403 -7.68 15.46 1.07
CA VAL A 403 -8.85 15.61 0.19
C VAL A 403 -9.24 17.07 0.11
N ARG A 404 -9.48 17.57 -1.10
CA ARG A 404 -10.03 18.92 -1.34
C ARG A 404 -11.52 18.85 -1.66
N ASN A 405 -12.28 19.79 -1.10
CA ASN A 405 -13.70 19.95 -1.39
C ASN A 405 -13.94 20.61 -2.78
N ARG A 406 -15.20 20.93 -3.11
CA ARG A 406 -15.58 21.51 -4.40
C ARG A 406 -14.95 22.88 -4.65
N ALA A 407 -14.67 23.65 -3.60
CA ALA A 407 -13.98 24.92 -3.69
C ALA A 407 -12.46 24.77 -3.84
N GLY A 408 -11.94 23.54 -3.83
CA GLY A 408 -10.51 23.27 -3.89
C GLY A 408 -9.80 23.39 -2.53
N ASN A 409 -10.54 23.52 -1.44
CA ASN A 409 -9.97 23.72 -0.11
C ASN A 409 -9.75 22.38 0.61
N SER A 410 -8.58 22.22 1.20
CA SER A 410 -8.22 21.16 2.15
C SER A 410 -8.74 21.49 3.56
N PRO A 411 -8.86 20.49 4.45
CA PRO A 411 -9.21 20.71 5.85
C PRO A 411 -8.24 21.70 6.54
N LEU A 412 -6.95 21.65 6.20
CA LEU A 412 -5.94 22.56 6.77
C LEU A 412 -6.17 24.00 6.34
N PHE A 413 -6.46 24.24 5.06
CA PHE A 413 -6.75 25.58 4.58
C PHE A 413 -8.01 26.17 5.23
N LEU A 414 -9.07 25.36 5.36
CA LEU A 414 -10.28 25.79 6.08
C LEU A 414 -9.99 26.18 7.54
N ALA A 415 -9.19 25.37 8.26
CA ALA A 415 -8.82 25.67 9.64
C ALA A 415 -8.09 27.02 9.76
N GLN A 416 -7.22 27.33 8.77
CA GLN A 416 -6.51 28.61 8.73
C GLN A 416 -7.42 29.80 8.43
N GLN A 417 -8.36 29.66 7.49
CA GLN A 417 -9.31 30.72 7.17
C GLN A 417 -10.24 31.04 8.36
N LEU A 418 -10.57 30.03 9.16
CA LEU A 418 -11.39 30.19 10.37
C LEU A 418 -10.61 30.65 11.60
N GLY A 419 -9.27 30.72 11.54
CA GLY A 419 -8.42 31.03 12.69
C GLY A 419 -8.44 29.95 13.78
N ALA A 420 -8.77 28.70 13.44
CA ALA A 420 -8.89 27.58 14.36
C ALA A 420 -7.51 26.98 14.69
N THR A 421 -6.75 27.66 15.56
CA THR A 421 -5.34 27.33 15.84
C THR A 421 -5.11 25.90 16.34
N GLU A 422 -6.01 25.37 17.17
CA GLU A 422 -5.89 23.99 17.69
C GLU A 422 -6.15 22.95 16.60
N HIS A 423 -7.16 23.18 15.75
CA HIS A 423 -7.46 22.32 14.61
C HIS A 423 -6.31 22.34 13.59
N GLU A 424 -5.73 23.52 13.33
CA GLU A 424 -4.53 23.65 12.48
C GLU A 424 -3.37 22.80 13.01
N ARG A 425 -3.08 22.91 14.31
CA ARG A 425 -2.00 22.15 14.95
C ARG A 425 -2.19 20.64 14.78
N ILE A 426 -3.39 20.15 15.08
CA ILE A 426 -3.76 18.72 14.95
C ILE A 426 -3.58 18.21 13.52
N LEU A 427 -4.07 18.96 12.54
CA LEU A 427 -3.95 18.58 11.13
C LEU A 427 -2.49 18.51 10.69
N ARG A 428 -1.65 19.45 11.12
CA ARG A 428 -0.21 19.44 10.81
C ARG A 428 0.54 18.30 11.50
N GLU A 429 0.16 17.93 12.72
CA GLU A 429 0.66 16.73 13.40
C GLU A 429 0.36 15.47 12.57
N ALA A 430 -0.84 15.40 11.99
CA ALA A 430 -1.27 14.33 11.09
C ALA A 430 -0.74 14.43 9.64
N GLY A 431 0.22 15.32 9.36
CA GLY A 431 0.87 15.42 8.04
C GLY A 431 0.18 16.34 7.03
N ALA A 432 -0.85 17.07 7.43
CA ALA A 432 -1.49 18.05 6.56
C ALA A 432 -0.50 19.16 6.16
N HIS A 433 -0.56 19.52 4.89
CA HIS A 433 0.15 20.65 4.31
C HIS A 433 -0.78 21.33 3.30
N LEU A 434 -0.53 22.62 3.06
CA LEU A 434 -1.28 23.36 2.07
C LEU A 434 -0.83 22.92 0.68
N HIS A 435 -1.80 22.80 -0.22
CA HIS A 435 -1.53 22.61 -1.64
C HIS A 435 -0.97 23.89 -2.26
N ILE A 436 -0.31 23.78 -3.42
CA ILE A 436 0.34 24.93 -4.06
C ILE A 436 -0.66 26.05 -4.34
N GLU A 437 -1.86 25.72 -4.81
CA GLU A 437 -2.91 26.70 -5.09
C GLU A 437 -3.41 27.40 -3.82
N GLU A 438 -3.37 26.72 -2.67
CA GLU A 438 -3.77 27.27 -1.37
C GLU A 438 -2.69 28.18 -0.77
N THR A 439 -1.43 27.98 -1.14
CA THR A 439 -0.32 28.87 -0.74
C THR A 439 -0.28 30.15 -1.56
N GLU A 440 -0.65 30.10 -2.84
CA GLU A 440 -0.66 31.28 -3.72
C GLU A 440 -1.77 32.28 -3.35
N VAL A 441 -2.91 31.79 -2.85
CA VAL A 441 -4.04 32.63 -2.36
C VAL A 441 -3.64 33.52 -1.17
N LYS A 442 -2.50 33.27 -0.51
CA LYS A 442 -1.97 34.09 0.60
C LYS A 442 -1.02 35.21 0.19
N SER A 443 -0.75 35.42 -1.10
CA SER A 443 0.02 36.58 -1.54
C SER A 443 -0.93 37.76 -1.80
N PRO A 444 -0.95 38.81 -0.95
CA PRO A 444 -1.71 40.02 -1.23
C PRO A 444 -1.20 40.78 -2.45
#